data_AF-A0A510DX23-F1
#
_entry.id   AF-A0A510DX23-F1
#
_cell.length_a   1.000
_cell.length_b   1.000
_cell.length_c   1.000
_cell.angle_alpha   90.00
_cell.angle_beta   90.00
_cell.angle_gamma   90.00
#
_symmetry.space_group_name_H-M   'P 1'
#
loop_
_entity.id
_entity.type
_entity.pdbx_description
1 polymer ?
#
loop_
_entity_poly.entity_id
_entity_poly.type
_entity_poly.pdbx_seq_one_letter_code
_entity_poly.pdbx_strand_id
1 'polypeptide(L)'
;MDIPEDIKSNLKESSCLAFRDGIVLCKSNDFPLKSDASSVTEIDRSAQDILIRHVIYDHPESPLTVEYTADRKFIEKIVNNKHVNVVFLDDSMKEKSLVKVQLSKEEIAIMKKEASLA
;
A
#
# COMPACT_ATOMS: atom_id res chain seq x y z
N MET A 1 12.43 -9.69 6.18
CA MET A 1 11.93 -8.58 7.02
C MET A 1 11.43 -9.15 8.33
N ASP A 2 11.65 -8.48 9.46
CA ASP A 2 11.07 -8.90 10.74
C ASP A 2 9.75 -8.15 10.97
N ILE A 3 8.65 -8.91 11.09
CA ILE A 3 7.28 -8.40 11.23
C ILE A 3 6.85 -8.62 12.69
N PRO A 4 6.51 -7.57 13.45
CA PRO A 4 6.06 -7.68 14.83
C PRO A 4 4.82 -8.58 15.00
N GLU A 5 4.70 -9.28 16.13
CA GLU A 5 3.60 -10.22 16.41
C GLU A 5 2.22 -9.54 16.47
N ASP A 6 2.16 -8.28 16.92
CA ASP A 6 0.94 -7.46 16.90
C ASP A 6 0.46 -7.21 15.46
N ILE A 7 1.38 -7.01 14.51
CA ILE A 7 1.04 -6.86 13.09
C ILE A 7 0.57 -8.20 12.51
N LYS A 8 1.27 -9.31 12.82
CA LYS A 8 0.86 -10.66 12.37
C LYS A 8 -0.54 -11.04 12.86
N SER A 9 -0.88 -10.65 14.09
CA SER A 9 -2.17 -10.96 14.71
C SER A 9 -3.32 -10.11 14.13
N ASN A 10 -3.01 -8.92 13.61
CA ASN A 10 -4.01 -7.98 13.09
C ASN A 10 -4.19 -8.04 11.57
N LEU A 11 -3.19 -8.54 10.82
CA LEU A 11 -3.26 -8.65 9.37
C LEU A 11 -4.14 -9.85 8.96
N LYS A 12 -5.38 -9.54 8.56
CA LYS A 12 -6.37 -10.53 8.12
C LYS A 12 -6.08 -10.99 6.68
N GLU A 13 -6.61 -12.15 6.33
CA GLU A 13 -6.57 -12.62 4.94
C GLU A 13 -7.29 -11.63 4.01
N SER A 14 -6.74 -11.44 2.81
CA SER A 14 -7.21 -10.47 1.81
C SER A 14 -7.25 -9.03 2.31
N SER A 15 -6.35 -8.65 3.22
CA SER A 15 -6.24 -7.29 3.74
C SER A 15 -4.82 -6.76 3.63
N CYS A 16 -4.71 -5.44 3.60
CA CYS A 16 -3.44 -4.73 3.61
C CYS A 16 -3.38 -3.71 4.76
N LEU A 17 -2.18 -3.44 5.25
CA LEU A 17 -1.95 -2.40 6.25
C LEU A 17 -0.68 -1.60 5.96
N ALA A 18 -0.71 -0.31 6.31
CA ALA A 18 0.47 0.52 6.33
C ALA A 18 1.45 0.04 7.43
N PHE A 19 2.69 -0.19 7.05
CA PHE A 19 3.80 -0.56 7.92
C PHE A 19 4.87 0.55 7.91
N ARG A 20 5.94 0.37 8.67
CA ARG A 20 7.01 1.39 8.74
C ARG A 20 7.67 1.65 7.38
N ASP A 21 8.28 2.82 7.27
CA ASP A 21 9.14 3.22 6.15
C ASP A 21 8.49 3.24 4.75
N GLY A 22 7.16 3.41 4.68
CA GLY A 22 6.44 3.48 3.41
C GLY A 22 6.21 2.11 2.79
N ILE A 23 6.25 1.06 3.62
CA ILE A 23 5.94 -0.32 3.24
C ILE A 23 4.47 -0.60 3.55
N VAL A 24 3.77 -1.25 2.65
CA VAL A 24 2.44 -1.81 2.88
C VAL A 24 2.57 -3.32 2.91
N LEU A 25 1.97 -3.97 3.90
CA LEU A 25 1.92 -5.43 3.98
C LEU A 25 0.54 -5.90 3.57
N CYS A 26 0.47 -6.77 2.58
CA CYS A 26 -0.77 -7.40 2.14
C CYS A 26 -0.70 -8.90 2.39
N LYS A 27 -1.66 -9.45 3.13
CA LYS A 27 -1.81 -10.90 3.25
C LYS A 27 -2.80 -11.37 2.20
N SER A 28 -2.31 -12.13 1.23
CA SER A 28 -3.10 -12.58 0.08
C SER A 28 -2.59 -13.91 -0.43
N ASN A 29 -3.48 -14.69 -1.01
CA ASN A 29 -3.14 -15.85 -1.83
C ASN A 29 -3.11 -15.51 -3.34
N ASP A 30 -3.55 -14.30 -3.69
CA ASP A 30 -3.45 -13.70 -5.01
C ASP A 30 -2.24 -12.75 -5.04
N PHE A 31 -1.27 -13.06 -5.89
CA PHE A 31 0.03 -12.38 -5.95
C PHE A 31 0.21 -11.70 -7.30
N PRO A 32 0.87 -10.54 -7.33
CA PRO A 32 1.14 -9.85 -8.58
C PRO A 32 2.03 -10.69 -9.49
N LEU A 33 1.60 -10.86 -10.74
CA LEU A 33 2.35 -11.59 -11.76
C LEU A 33 3.56 -10.80 -12.28
N LYS A 34 3.51 -9.47 -12.15
CA LYS A 34 4.56 -8.54 -12.61
C LYS A 34 4.89 -7.55 -11.51
N SER A 35 6.18 -7.42 -11.21
CA SER A 35 6.69 -6.48 -10.19
C SER A 35 6.72 -5.02 -10.66
N ASP A 36 6.67 -4.80 -11.98
CA ASP A 36 6.77 -3.49 -12.65
C ASP A 36 5.47 -3.07 -13.36
N ALA A 37 4.34 -3.67 -12.97
CA ALA A 37 3.03 -3.32 -13.47
C ALA A 37 2.72 -1.82 -13.26
N SER A 38 2.01 -1.21 -14.21
CA SER A 38 1.50 0.14 -14.04
C SER A 38 0.44 0.17 -12.94
N SER A 39 0.30 1.31 -12.27
CA SER A 39 -0.64 1.48 -11.19
C SER A 39 -1.27 2.86 -11.19
N VAL A 40 -2.49 2.96 -10.65
CA VAL A 40 -3.16 4.23 -10.36
C VAL A 40 -3.48 4.27 -8.86
N THR A 41 -3.33 5.43 -8.24
CA THR A 41 -3.63 5.65 -6.82
C THR A 41 -4.84 6.55 -6.64
N GLU A 42 -5.82 6.07 -5.88
CA GLU A 42 -6.96 6.83 -5.39
C GLU A 42 -6.73 7.16 -3.91
N ILE A 43 -7.11 8.38 -3.51
CA ILE A 43 -6.85 8.93 -2.19
C ILE A 43 -8.16 9.52 -1.67
N ASP A 44 -8.68 8.94 -0.59
CA ASP A 44 -9.92 9.35 0.06
C ASP A 44 -9.65 9.72 1.52
N ARG A 45 -10.41 10.69 2.05
CA ARG A 45 -10.29 11.09 3.45
C ARG A 45 -11.22 10.27 4.34
N SER A 46 -10.68 9.70 5.41
CA SER A 46 -11.45 8.95 6.41
C SER A 46 -11.22 9.53 7.81
N ALA A 47 -12.03 10.52 8.19
CA ALA A 47 -11.93 11.23 9.47
C ALA A 47 -10.51 11.76 9.78
N GLN A 48 -9.73 11.01 10.57
CA GLN A 48 -8.35 11.33 10.98
C GLN A 48 -7.27 10.64 10.14
N ASP A 49 -7.65 9.62 9.35
CA ASP A 49 -6.74 8.85 8.50
C ASP A 49 -7.02 9.12 7.02
N ILE A 50 -6.06 8.75 6.19
CA ILE A 50 -6.18 8.79 4.74
C ILE A 50 -6.34 7.36 4.24
N LEU A 51 -7.42 7.09 3.52
CA LEU A 51 -7.64 5.84 2.81
C LEU A 51 -6.92 5.92 1.46
N ILE A 52 -6.02 4.98 1.20
CA ILE A 52 -5.29 4.87 -0.07
C ILE A 52 -5.69 3.58 -0.74
N ARG A 53 -6.02 3.67 -2.03
CA ARG A 53 -6.27 2.52 -2.91
C ARG A 53 -5.31 2.56 -4.09
N HIS A 54 -4.52 1.51 -4.28
CA HIS A 54 -3.74 1.30 -5.50
C HIS A 54 -4.41 0.24 -6.36
N VAL A 55 -4.64 0.57 -7.63
CA VAL A 55 -5.06 -0.39 -8.66
C VAL A 55 -3.83 -0.76 -9.48
N ILE A 56 -3.36 -2.00 -9.35
CA ILE A 56 -2.16 -2.53 -10.00
C ILE A 56 -2.60 -3.38 -11.20
N TYR A 57 -2.15 -3.00 -12.40
CA TYR A 57 -2.52 -3.64 -13.66
C TYR A 57 -1.51 -4.72 -14.05
N ASP A 58 -1.37 -5.75 -13.24
CA ASP A 58 -0.46 -6.86 -13.47
C ASP A 58 -1.06 -7.94 -14.40
N HIS A 59 -2.39 -8.11 -14.37
CA HIS A 59 -3.17 -8.95 -15.27
C HIS A 59 -4.25 -8.14 -16.03
N PRO A 60 -4.45 -8.36 -17.34
CA PRO A 60 -5.37 -7.55 -18.16
C PRO A 60 -6.85 -7.73 -17.80
N GLU A 61 -7.23 -8.88 -17.25
CA GLU A 61 -8.63 -9.21 -16.94
C GLU A 61 -8.98 -9.02 -15.46
N SER A 62 -7.98 -8.87 -14.58
CA SER A 62 -8.19 -8.82 -13.13
C SER A 62 -7.07 -8.01 -12.47
N PRO A 63 -7.20 -6.68 -12.38
CA PRO A 63 -6.23 -5.85 -11.68
C PRO A 63 -6.28 -6.12 -10.18
N LEU A 64 -5.12 -6.10 -9.53
CA LEU A 64 -5.02 -6.20 -8.09
C LEU A 64 -5.35 -4.86 -7.44
N THR A 65 -6.24 -4.88 -6.43
CA THR A 65 -6.55 -3.69 -5.64
C THR A 65 -5.92 -3.82 -4.25
N VAL A 66 -5.11 -2.82 -3.88
CA VAL A 66 -4.45 -2.72 -2.58
C VAL A 66 -5.04 -1.52 -1.85
N GLU A 67 -5.79 -1.78 -0.78
CA GLU A 67 -6.44 -0.76 0.03
C GLU A 67 -5.89 -0.77 1.45
N TYR A 68 -5.55 0.41 1.99
CA TYR A 68 -5.11 0.56 3.37
C TYR A 68 -5.37 1.98 3.89
N THR A 69 -5.49 2.11 5.20
CA THR A 69 -5.46 3.43 5.86
C THR A 69 -4.02 3.78 6.25
N ALA A 70 -3.69 5.05 6.17
CA ALA A 70 -2.37 5.59 6.48
C ALA A 70 -2.47 6.83 7.35
N ASP A 71 -1.61 6.88 8.35
CA ASP A 71 -1.41 8.07 9.17
C ASP A 71 -0.53 9.10 8.44
N ARG A 72 -0.50 10.32 8.97
CA ARG A 72 0.30 11.42 8.40
C ARG A 72 1.79 11.10 8.30
N LYS A 73 2.37 10.36 9.25
CA LYS A 73 3.80 10.02 9.24
C LYS A 73 4.13 9.09 8.07
N PHE A 74 3.26 8.11 7.80
CA PHE A 74 3.36 7.23 6.65
C PHE A 74 3.27 8.02 5.35
N ILE A 75 2.29 8.92 5.24
CA ILE A 75 2.12 9.78 4.05
C ILE A 75 3.38 10.62 3.78
N GLU A 76 3.92 11.28 4.80
CA GLU A 76 5.15 12.07 4.69
C GLU A 76 6.31 11.22 4.16
N LYS A 77 6.42 9.96 4.60
CA LYS A 77 7.46 9.03 4.14
C LYS A 77 7.29 8.69 2.66
N ILE A 78 6.11 8.25 2.22
CA ILE A 78 5.90 7.83 0.83
C ILE A 78 5.96 9.00 -0.15
N VAL A 79 5.55 10.20 0.27
CA VAL A 79 5.69 11.44 -0.50
C VAL A 79 7.15 11.79 -0.74
N ASN A 80 8.00 11.64 0.28
CA ASN A 80 9.44 11.88 0.14
C ASN A 80 10.11 10.82 -0.73
N ASN A 81 9.72 9.56 -0.56
CA ASN A 81 10.23 8.42 -1.33
C ASN A 81 9.71 8.40 -2.78
N LYS A 82 8.59 9.08 -3.06
CA LYS A 82 7.84 9.09 -4.33
C LYS A 82 7.32 7.72 -4.78
N HIS A 83 7.26 6.77 -3.86
CA HIS A 83 6.76 5.43 -4.12
C HIS A 83 6.29 4.78 -2.83
N VAL A 84 5.47 3.74 -3.00
CA VAL A 84 5.05 2.81 -1.94
C VAL A 84 5.59 1.43 -2.29
N ASN A 85 6.18 0.72 -1.32
CA ASN A 85 6.57 -0.68 -1.49
C ASN A 85 5.46 -1.57 -0.93
N VAL A 86 4.77 -2.30 -1.78
CA VAL A 86 3.74 -3.24 -1.38
C VAL A 86 4.35 -4.64 -1.32
N VAL A 87 4.36 -5.24 -0.14
CA VAL A 87 4.88 -6.59 0.11
C VAL A 87 3.71 -7.54 0.28
N PHE A 88 3.65 -8.56 -0.56
CA PHE A 88 2.64 -9.60 -0.50
C PHE A 88 3.17 -10.80 0.29
N LEU A 89 2.41 -11.19 1.31
CA LEU A 89 2.72 -12.25 2.26
C LEU A 89 1.71 -13.39 2.12
N ASP A 90 2.19 -14.63 2.27
CA ASP A 90 1.32 -15.82 2.38
C ASP A 90 0.73 -16.00 3.80
N ASP A 91 -0.04 -17.07 3.98
CA ASP A 91 -0.63 -17.42 5.28
C ASP A 91 0.37 -17.68 6.40
N SER A 92 1.62 -18.02 6.04
CA SER A 92 2.73 -18.19 6.97
C SER A 92 3.53 -16.91 7.19
N MET A 93 3.02 -15.75 6.75
CA MET A 93 3.69 -14.45 6.81
C MET A 93 5.02 -14.42 6.06
N LYS A 94 5.20 -15.30 5.07
CA LYS A 94 6.39 -15.29 4.20
C LYS A 94 6.13 -14.42 2.99
N GLU A 95 7.10 -13.57 2.70
CA GLU A 95 7.13 -12.75 1.49
C GLU A 95 7.13 -13.63 0.23
N LYS A 96 6.22 -13.31 -0.69
CA LYS A 96 6.09 -13.95 -2.00
C LYS A 96 6.39 -13.01 -3.14
N SER A 97 6.03 -11.74 -2.99
CA SER A 97 6.24 -10.73 -4.03
C SER A 97 6.34 -9.34 -3.45
N LEU A 98 6.96 -8.45 -4.21
CA LEU A 98 7.10 -7.03 -3.91
C LEU A 98 6.76 -6.23 -5.17
N VAL A 99 5.87 -5.25 -5.02
CA VAL A 99 5.52 -4.29 -6.07
C VAL A 99 5.88 -2.89 -5.61
N LYS A 100 6.54 -2.14 -6.48
CA LYS A 100 6.88 -0.74 -6.24
C LYS A 100 5.89 0.16 -6.98
N VAL A 101 4.91 0.67 -6.25
CA VAL A 101 3.93 1.62 -6.78
C VAL A 101 4.56 3.01 -6.85
N GLN A 102 4.76 3.52 -8.07
CA GLN A 102 5.30 4.86 -8.29
C GLN A 102 4.19 5.89 -8.13
N LEU A 103 4.48 6.97 -7.40
CA LEU A 103 3.54 8.08 -7.23
C LEU A 103 3.89 9.20 -8.22
N SER A 104 2.89 9.59 -9.00
CA SER A 104 2.94 10.76 -9.87
C SER A 104 3.01 12.06 -9.05
N LYS A 105 3.36 13.16 -9.71
CA LYS A 105 3.38 14.48 -9.09
C LYS A 105 2.00 14.92 -8.61
N GLU A 106 0.95 14.53 -9.33
CA GLU A 106 -0.43 14.85 -9.00
C GLU A 106 -0.91 14.09 -7.77
N GLU A 107 -0.69 12.77 -7.72
CA GLU A 107 -0.99 11.95 -6.54
C GLU A 107 -0.26 12.46 -5.30
N ILE A 108 1.04 12.80 -5.43
CA ILE A 108 1.81 13.41 -4.34
C ILE A 108 1.20 14.73 -3.86
N ALA A 109 0.72 15.58 -4.78
CA ALA A 109 0.10 16.86 -4.42
C ALA A 109 -1.22 16.65 -3.67
N ILE A 110 -2.04 15.69 -4.10
CA ILE A 110 -3.29 15.31 -3.43
C ILE A 110 -2.98 14.76 -2.03
N MET A 111 -2.04 13.82 -1.90
CA MET A 111 -1.64 13.25 -0.60
C MET A 111 -1.18 14.33 0.38
N LYS A 112 -0.34 15.28 -0.07
CA LYS A 112 0.11 16.41 0.76
C LYS A 112 -1.04 17.28 1.22
N LYS A 113 -1.98 17.58 0.32
CA LYS A 113 -3.16 18.40 0.63
C LYS A 113 -4.02 17.71 1.69
N GLU A 114 -4.39 16.45 1.47
CA GLU A 114 -5.24 15.72 2.41
C GLU A 114 -4.56 15.54 3.78
N ALA A 115 -3.26 15.25 3.80
CA ALA A 115 -2.50 15.11 5.06
C ALA A 115 -2.33 16.44 5.83
N SER A 116 -2.45 17.59 5.17
CA SER A 116 -2.42 18.90 5.83
C SER A 116 -3.75 19.28 6.47
N LEU A 117 -4.84 18.66 6.02
CA LEU A 117 -6.20 18.94 6.47
C LEU A 117 -6.69 17.96 7.56
N ALA A 118 -6.01 16.82 7.71
CA ALA A 118 -6.19 15.80 8.75
C ALA A 118 -5.47 16.20 10.05
#